data_AF-A0A6B1EI36-F1
#
_entry.id   AF-A0A6B1EI36-F1
#
_cell.length_a   1.000
_cell.length_b   1.000
_cell.length_c   1.000
_cell.angle_alpha   90.00
_cell.angle_beta   90.00
_cell.angle_gamma   90.00
#
_symmetry.space_group_name_H-M   'P 1'
#
loop_
_entity.id
_entity.type
_entity.pdbx_description
1 polymer ?
#
loop_
_entity_poly.entity_id
_entity_poly.type
_entity_poly.pdbx_seq_one_letter_code
_entity_poly.pdbx_strand_id
1 'polypeptide(L)'
;MLVIGGIIVLITYFRFRRRREVQETIRIAIEKGQELPTEFLETISSPKNRPKKDQDLRRGVVLTAVGLGIGAFGFLVGEDDAVGPLMGIGSIPLLIGLALTALWILRTRHNQ
;
A
#
# COMPACT_ATOMS: atom_id res chain seq x y z
N MET A 1 -7.88 10.23 -22.24
CA MET A 1 -6.63 9.59 -21.78
C MET A 1 -5.82 10.43 -20.78
N LEU A 2 -5.67 11.75 -20.96
CA LEU A 2 -4.92 12.62 -20.02
C LEU A 2 -5.51 12.69 -18.60
N VAL A 3 -6.84 12.65 -18.46
CA VAL A 3 -7.53 12.72 -17.16
C VAL A 3 -7.22 11.49 -16.28
N ILE A 4 -7.14 10.30 -16.89
CA ILE A 4 -6.86 9.04 -16.18
C ILE A 4 -5.41 9.02 -15.66
N GLY A 5 -4.45 9.49 -16.48
CA GLY A 5 -3.07 9.67 -16.04
C GLY A 5 -2.95 10.66 -14.88
N GLY A 6 -3.71 11.76 -14.92
CA GLY A 6 -3.74 12.76 -13.85
C GLY A 6 -4.19 12.21 -12.50
N ILE A 7 -5.22 11.36 -12.47
CA ILE A 7 -5.75 10.77 -11.24
C ILE A 7 -4.77 9.75 -10.63
N ILE A 8 -4.12 8.93 -11.46
CA ILE A 8 -3.11 7.96 -10.99
C ILE A 8 -1.89 8.68 -10.42
N VAL A 9 -1.44 9.75 -11.09
CA VAL A 9 -0.34 10.60 -10.61
C VAL A 9 -0.71 11.28 -9.30
N LEU A 10 -1.95 11.79 -9.17
CA LEU A 10 -2.42 12.46 -7.96
C LEU A 10 -2.45 11.50 -6.74
N ILE A 11 -2.99 10.30 -6.90
CA ILE A 11 -3.04 9.29 -5.83
C ILE A 11 -1.62 8.87 -5.41
N THR A 12 -0.73 8.68 -6.39
CA THR A 12 0.67 8.30 -6.14
C THR A 12 1.44 9.43 -5.45
N TYR A 13 1.23 10.67 -5.87
CA TYR A 13 1.83 11.87 -5.29
C TYR A 13 1.42 12.05 -3.82
N PHE A 14 0.13 11.91 -3.51
CA PHE A 14 -0.36 11.97 -2.12
C PHE A 14 0.22 10.86 -1.24
N ARG A 15 0.40 9.66 -1.78
CA ARG A 15 1.04 8.53 -1.07
C ARG A 15 2.54 8.76 -0.85
N PHE A 16 3.20 9.50 -1.73
CA PHE A 16 4.62 9.84 -1.62
C PHE A 16 4.87 10.97 -0.60
N ARG A 17 3.98 11.98 -0.54
CA ARG A 17 4.08 13.12 0.38
C ARG A 17 4.05 12.69 1.86
N ARG A 18 3.18 11.73 2.22
CA ARG A 18 3.12 11.17 3.58
C ARG A 18 4.40 10.46 4.05
N ARG A 19 5.27 10.00 3.14
CA ARG A 19 6.55 9.38 3.51
C ARG A 19 7.64 10.42 3.79
N ARG A 20 7.53 11.61 3.20
CA ARG A 20 8.50 12.70 3.39
C ARG A 20 8.32 13.42 4.72
N GLU A 21 7.08 13.65 5.12
CA GLU A 21 6.75 14.32 6.40
C GLU A 21 7.30 13.55 7.62
N VAL A 22 7.28 12.21 7.57
CA VAL A 22 7.84 11.34 8.63
C VAL A 22 9.36 11.47 8.74
N GLN A 23 10.06 11.72 7.63
CA GLN A 23 11.52 11.86 7.62
C GLN A 23 11.98 13.25 8.07
N GLU A 24 11.20 14.30 7.79
CA GLU A 24 11.51 15.65 8.27
C GLU A 24 11.39 15.78 9.79
N THR A 25 10.40 15.14 10.42
CA THR A 25 10.28 15.13 11.89
C THR A 25 11.47 14.46 12.58
N ILE A 26 12.04 13.40 11.98
CA ILE A 26 13.21 12.71 12.52
C ILE A 26 14.45 13.63 12.49
N ARG A 27 14.60 14.43 11.43
CA ARG A 27 15.74 15.35 11.29
C ARG A 27 15.69 16.49 12.32
N ILE A 28 14.50 17.01 12.60
CA ILE A 28 14.27 18.05 13.63
C ILE A 28 14.53 17.50 15.05
N ALA A 29 14.23 16.21 15.29
CA ALA A 29 14.48 15.57 16.59
C ALA A 29 15.98 15.35 16.87
N ILE A 30 16.80 15.16 15.83
CA ILE A 30 18.25 14.96 15.97
C ILE A 30 19.00 16.29 16.20
N GLU A 31 18.57 17.38 15.56
CA GLU A 31 19.22 18.71 15.69
C GLU A 31 19.02 19.36 17.06
N LYS A 32 18.01 18.96 17.84
CA LYS A 32 17.71 19.56 19.15
C LYS A 32 18.56 19.04 20.32
N GLY A 33 19.57 18.18 20.07
CA GLY A 33 20.57 17.82 21.08
C GLY A 33 20.00 17.25 22.38
N GLN A 34 18.83 16.62 22.32
CA GLN A 34 18.18 16.05 23.49
C GLN A 34 18.82 14.69 23.77
N GLU A 35 19.46 14.53 24.93
CA GLU A 35 19.98 13.25 25.41
C GLU A 35 18.86 12.22 25.31
N LEU A 36 18.99 11.32 24.33
CA LEU A 36 17.98 10.34 23.97
C LEU A 36 17.69 9.49 25.21
N PRO A 37 16.51 9.61 25.85
CA PRO A 37 16.14 8.77 26.97
C PRO A 37 16.23 7.32 26.51
N THR A 38 16.79 6.43 27.32
CA THR A 38 17.02 5.01 26.99
C THR A 38 15.76 4.29 26.48
N GLU A 39 14.57 4.79 26.79
CA GLU A 39 13.27 4.35 26.24
C GLU A 39 13.14 4.52 24.70
N PHE A 40 13.81 5.52 24.09
CA PHE A 40 13.82 5.73 22.63
C PHE A 40 14.75 4.74 21.90
N LEU A 41 15.83 4.30 22.55
CA LEU A 41 16.71 3.27 21.99
C LEU A 41 16.00 1.91 21.92
N GLU A 42 15.13 1.60 22.88
CA GLU A 42 14.31 0.39 22.83
C GLU A 42 13.23 0.45 21.75
N THR A 43 12.68 1.62 21.42
CA THR A 43 11.70 1.72 20.32
C THR A 43 12.32 1.61 18.94
N ILE A 44 13.59 2.02 18.78
CA ILE A 44 14.35 1.80 17.54
C ILE A 44 14.91 0.37 17.47
N SER A 45 15.33 -0.21 18.60
CA SER A 45 15.89 -1.58 18.67
C SER A 45 14.81 -2.66 18.73
N SER A 46 13.59 -2.32 19.13
CA SER A 46 12.46 -3.25 19.11
C SER A 46 12.09 -3.58 17.66
N PRO A 47 12.00 -4.87 17.30
CA PRO A 47 11.58 -5.32 15.96
C PRO A 47 10.08 -5.10 15.70
N LYS A 48 9.47 -4.07 16.32
CA LYS A 48 8.05 -3.70 16.20
C LYS A 48 7.73 -3.01 14.87
N ASN A 49 8.76 -2.68 14.08
CA ASN A 49 8.64 -2.18 12.71
C ASN A 49 8.60 -3.26 11.62
N ARG A 50 8.56 -4.56 11.97
CA ARG A 50 8.10 -5.54 10.98
C ARG A 50 6.63 -5.20 10.68
N PRO A 51 6.25 -4.94 9.41
CA PRO A 51 4.85 -4.73 9.08
C PRO A 51 4.06 -5.88 9.69
N LYS A 52 3.11 -5.55 10.59
CA LYS A 52 2.33 -6.56 11.30
C LYS A 52 1.80 -7.51 10.24
N LYS A 53 2.01 -8.81 10.43
CA LYS A 53 1.61 -9.88 9.50
C LYS A 53 0.19 -9.67 8.97
N ASP A 54 -0.69 -9.11 9.79
CA ASP A 54 -2.08 -8.80 9.46
C ASP A 54 -2.26 -7.57 8.56
N GLN A 55 -1.36 -6.60 8.60
CA GLN A 55 -1.39 -5.42 7.72
C GLN A 55 -1.09 -5.77 6.28
N ASP A 56 -0.14 -6.69 6.02
CA ASP A 56 0.17 -7.14 4.67
C ASP A 56 -0.97 -7.98 4.09
N LEU A 57 -1.57 -8.87 4.89
CA LEU A 57 -2.77 -9.63 4.50
C LEU A 57 -3.94 -8.69 4.20
N ARG A 58 -4.23 -7.74 5.10
CA ARG A 58 -5.34 -6.79 4.91
C ARG A 58 -5.14 -5.94 3.66
N ARG A 59 -3.91 -5.48 3.39
CA ARG A 59 -3.59 -4.76 2.15
C ARG A 59 -3.76 -5.64 0.92
N GLY A 60 -3.32 -6.90 0.98
CA GLY A 60 -3.48 -7.86 -0.10
C GLY A 60 -4.94 -8.08 -0.47
N VAL A 61 -5.76 -8.46 0.52
CA VAL A 61 -7.20 -8.72 0.32
C VAL A 61 -7.95 -7.49 -0.18
N VAL A 62 -7.69 -6.31 0.39
CA VAL A 62 -8.35 -5.07 -0.04
C VAL A 62 -7.99 -4.72 -1.49
N LEU A 63 -6.73 -4.88 -1.89
CA LEU A 63 -6.32 -4.59 -3.27
C LEU A 63 -6.92 -5.59 -4.27
N THR A 64 -6.99 -6.87 -3.90
CA THR A 64 -7.68 -7.88 -4.73
C THR A 64 -9.16 -7.54 -4.90
N ALA A 65 -9.84 -7.17 -3.81
CA ALA A 65 -11.25 -6.78 -3.86
C ALA A 65 -11.48 -5.52 -4.71
N VAL A 66 -10.60 -4.53 -4.60
CA VAL A 66 -10.68 -3.31 -5.43
C VAL A 66 -10.50 -3.65 -6.92
N GLY A 67 -9.51 -4.47 -7.26
CA GLY A 67 -9.29 -4.86 -8.66
C GLY A 67 -10.45 -5.65 -9.27
N LEU A 68 -11.01 -6.58 -8.50
CA LEU A 68 -12.24 -7.29 -8.89
C LEU A 68 -13.43 -6.34 -9.03
N GLY A 69 -13.58 -5.39 -8.10
CA GLY A 69 -14.64 -4.39 -8.12
C GLY A 69 -14.57 -3.49 -9.35
N ILE A 70 -13.38 -3.05 -9.76
CA ILE A 70 -13.19 -2.24 -10.97
C ILE A 70 -13.55 -3.05 -12.23
N GLY A 71 -13.12 -4.32 -12.30
CA GLY A 71 -13.48 -5.20 -13.42
C GLY A 71 -14.99 -5.45 -13.50
N ALA A 72 -15.62 -5.82 -12.37
CA ALA A 72 -17.06 -6.03 -12.27
C ALA A 72 -17.85 -4.76 -12.59
N PHE A 73 -17.35 -3.59 -12.19
CA PHE A 73 -17.95 -2.31 -12.54
C PHE A 73 -18.02 -2.11 -14.06
N GLY A 74 -17.00 -2.52 -14.81
CA GLY A 74 -17.04 -2.46 -16.27
C GLY A 74 -18.16 -3.28 -16.89
N PHE A 75 -18.43 -4.47 -16.37
CA PHE A 75 -19.57 -5.28 -16.81
C PHE A 75 -20.92 -4.68 -16.41
N LEU A 76 -21.00 -4.06 -15.22
CA LEU A 76 -22.24 -3.46 -14.72
C LEU A 76 -22.60 -2.14 -15.41
N VAL A 77 -21.62 -1.42 -15.95
CA VAL A 77 -21.84 -0.21 -16.75
C VAL A 77 -22.58 -0.53 -18.06
N GLY A 78 -22.49 -1.78 -18.57
CA GLY A 78 -23.26 -2.24 -19.72
C GLY A 78 -22.83 -1.64 -21.06
N GLU A 79 -21.64 -1.03 -21.09
CA GLU A 79 -21.09 -0.36 -22.26
C GLU A 79 -19.84 -1.13 -22.71
N ASP A 80 -19.87 -1.73 -23.91
CA ASP A 80 -18.84 -2.67 -24.38
C ASP A 80 -17.43 -2.03 -24.41
N ASP A 81 -17.36 -0.74 -24.73
CA ASP A 81 -16.11 0.04 -24.76
C ASP A 81 -15.54 0.32 -23.35
N ALA A 82 -16.32 0.16 -22.29
CA ALA A 82 -15.89 0.39 -20.91
C ALA A 82 -15.22 -0.86 -20.30
N VAL A 83 -15.61 -2.06 -20.73
CA VAL A 83 -15.16 -3.33 -20.14
C VAL A 83 -13.65 -3.50 -20.27
N GLY A 84 -13.10 -3.31 -21.47
CA GLY A 84 -11.67 -3.49 -21.74
C GLY A 84 -10.76 -2.60 -20.88
N PRO A 85 -10.95 -1.27 -20.89
CA PRO A 85 -10.18 -0.35 -20.07
C PRO A 85 -10.31 -0.59 -18.56
N LEU A 86 -11.52 -0.89 -18.07
CA LEU A 86 -11.76 -1.12 -16.64
C LEU A 86 -11.16 -2.44 -16.17
N MET A 87 -11.24 -3.50 -16.98
CA MET A 87 -10.52 -4.75 -16.72
C MET A 87 -9.01 -4.53 -16.70
N GLY A 88 -8.49 -3.72 -17.62
CA GLY A 88 -7.07 -3.33 -17.65
C GLY A 88 -6.64 -2.61 -16.37
N ILE A 89 -7.38 -1.58 -15.94
CA ILE A 89 -7.06 -0.81 -14.72
C ILE A 89 -7.24 -1.67 -13.46
N GLY A 90 -8.28 -2.49 -13.40
CA GLY A 90 -8.58 -3.39 -12.28
C GLY A 90 -7.55 -4.50 -12.11
N SER A 91 -6.91 -4.94 -13.20
CA SER A 91 -5.89 -6.00 -13.16
C SER A 91 -4.66 -5.62 -12.30
N ILE A 92 -4.28 -4.35 -12.25
CA ILE A 92 -3.11 -3.87 -11.49
C ILE A 92 -3.30 -4.09 -9.99
N PRO A 93 -4.30 -3.48 -9.31
CA PRO A 93 -4.53 -3.73 -7.89
C PRO A 93 -4.89 -5.21 -7.63
N LEU A 94 -5.56 -5.89 -8.56
CA LEU A 94 -5.86 -7.31 -8.43
C LEU A 94 -4.59 -8.16 -8.27
N LEU A 95 -3.63 -8.00 -9.20
CA LEU A 95 -2.36 -8.73 -9.18
C LEU A 95 -1.49 -8.35 -7.98
N ILE A 96 -1.44 -7.06 -7.61
CA ILE A 96 -0.71 -6.62 -6.41
C ILE A 96 -1.32 -7.24 -5.16
N GLY A 97 -2.65 -7.25 -5.07
CA GLY A 97 -3.37 -7.85 -3.95
C GLY A 97 -3.12 -9.35 -3.82
N LEU A 98 -3.15 -10.07 -4.95
CA LEU A 98 -2.82 -11.49 -5.00
C LEU A 98 -1.37 -11.75 -4.61
N ALA A 99 -0.42 -10.96 -5.09
CA ALA A 99 0.99 -11.09 -4.73
C ALA A 99 1.23 -10.90 -3.22
N LEU A 100 0.61 -9.87 -2.61
CA LEU A 100 0.72 -9.63 -1.17
C LEU A 100 0.08 -10.76 -0.35
N THR A 101 -1.07 -11.27 -0.80
CA THR A 101 -1.75 -12.39 -0.16
C THR A 101 -0.93 -13.68 -0.27
N ALA A 102 -0.37 -13.97 -1.45
CA ALA A 102 0.50 -15.13 -1.67
C ALA A 102 1.77 -15.06 -0.82
N LEU A 103 2.40 -13.88 -0.74
CA LEU A 103 3.60 -13.65 0.06
C LEU A 103 3.31 -13.81 1.56
N TRP A 104 2.11 -13.40 2.00
CA TRP A 104 1.63 -13.69 3.34
C TRP A 104 1.49 -15.20 3.59
N ILE A 105 0.85 -15.94 2.68
CA ILE A 105 0.66 -17.39 2.78
C ILE A 105 2.02 -18.11 2.86
N LEU A 106 2.96 -17.74 1.99
CA LEU A 106 4.30 -18.33 1.98
C LEU A 106 5.05 -18.06 3.29
N ARG A 107 4.97 -16.83 3.81
CA ARG A 107 5.57 -16.47 5.10
C ARG A 107 4.90 -17.19 6.28
N THR A 108 3.58 -17.41 6.26
CA THR A 108 2.90 -18.23 7.28
C THR A 108 3.40 -19.66 7.30
N ARG A 109 3.64 -20.25 6.11
CA ARG A 109 4.05 -21.65 5.96
C ARG A 109 5.47 -21.92 6.45
N HIS A 110 6.39 -20.98 6.24
CA HIS A 110 7.79 -21.11 6.68
C HIS A 110 7.97 -20.86 8.20
N ASN A 111 6.98 -20.27 8.86
CA ASN A 111 7.05 -19.90 10.27
C ASN A 111 6.24 -20.85 11.17
N GLN A 112 5.84 -22.00 10.62
CA GLN A 112 5.36 -23.20 11.33
C GLN A 112 6.40 -24.29 11.14
#